data_AF-A0A6L7AD21-F1
#
_entry.id   AF-A0A6L7AD21-F1
#
_cell.length_a   1.000
_cell.length_b   1.000
_cell.length_c   1.000
_cell.angle_alpha   90.00
_cell.angle_beta   90.00
_cell.angle_gamma   90.00
#
_symmetry.space_group_name_H-M   'P 1'
#
loop_
_entity.id
_entity.type
_entity.pdbx_description
1 polymer ?
#
loop_
_entity_poly.entity_id
_entity_poly.type
_entity_poly.pdbx_seq_one_letter_code
_entity_poly.pdbx_strand_id
1 'polypeptide(L)'
;LAWRMEAFYLAQAILDYTMILRPEKVVLGGGVPHREILFPLIRESFAEQMSDYLAVPPLDDYIVPVANGDNAGILGCFYLAKTLR
;
A
#
# COMPACT_ATOMS: atom_id res chain seq x y z
N LEU A 1 14.55 -14.64 0.38
CA LEU A 1 14.93 -14.05 -0.92
C LEU A 1 13.69 -13.53 -1.67
N ALA A 2 12.72 -14.39 -2.02
CA ALA A 2 11.52 -14.00 -2.78
C ALA A 2 10.77 -12.79 -2.19
N TRP A 3 10.48 -12.79 -0.89
CA TRP A 3 9.74 -11.68 -0.25
C TRP A 3 10.49 -10.34 -0.23
N ARG A 4 11.83 -10.35 -0.18
CA ARG A 4 12.62 -9.12 -0.24
C ARG A 4 12.58 -8.52 -1.66
N MET A 5 12.62 -9.38 -2.68
CA MET A 5 12.49 -8.95 -4.08
C MET A 5 11.09 -8.41 -4.37
N GLU A 6 10.05 -9.10 -3.89
CA GLU A 6 8.66 -8.63 -4.01
C GLU A 6 8.48 -7.26 -3.32
N ALA A 7 8.97 -7.14 -2.08
CA ALA A 7 8.90 -5.89 -1.34
C ALA A 7 9.63 -4.74 -2.03
N PHE A 8 10.81 -5.01 -2.62
CA PHE A 8 11.58 -4.02 -3.37
C PHE A 8 10.81 -3.46 -4.56
N TYR A 9 10.18 -4.33 -5.37
CA TYR A 9 9.40 -3.90 -6.53
C TYR A 9 8.09 -3.20 -6.14
N LEU A 10 7.41 -3.67 -5.09
CA LEU A 10 6.23 -2.99 -4.57
C LEU A 10 6.60 -1.60 -4.03
N ALA A 11 7.73 -1.47 -3.31
CA ALA A 11 8.22 -0.19 -2.84
C ALA A 11 8.53 0.78 -3.99
N GLN A 12 9.11 0.31 -5.10
CA GLN A 12 9.31 1.12 -6.31
C GLN A 12 8.00 1.66 -6.89
N ALA A 13 6.99 0.81 -7.05
CA ALA A 13 5.68 1.24 -7.55
C ALA A 13 5.03 2.27 -6.62
N ILE A 14 5.13 2.06 -5.30
CA ILE A 14 4.60 2.98 -4.29
C ILE A 14 5.36 4.31 -4.33
N LEU A 15 6.68 4.30 -4.54
CA LEU A 15 7.49 5.51 -4.71
C LEU A 15 7.00 6.32 -5.91
N ASP A 16 6.86 5.69 -7.08
CA ASP A 16 6.39 6.35 -8.29
C ASP A 16 5.00 6.97 -8.09
N TYR A 17 4.05 6.21 -7.52
CA TYR A 17 2.72 6.73 -7.24
C TYR A 17 2.73 7.85 -6.17
N THR A 18 3.64 7.78 -5.20
CA THR A 18 3.80 8.83 -4.19
C THR A 18 4.28 10.13 -4.83
N MET A 19 5.25 10.06 -5.74
CA MET A 19 5.80 11.22 -6.44
C MET A 19 4.81 11.86 -7.42
N ILE A 20 3.98 11.05 -8.07
CA ILE A 20 3.01 11.51 -9.07
C ILE A 20 1.71 12.00 -8.43
N LEU A 21 1.14 11.24 -7.48
CA LEU A 21 -0.22 11.43 -6.99
C LEU A 21 -0.32 12.01 -5.58
N ARG A 22 0.78 11.98 -4.79
CA ARG A 22 0.80 12.46 -3.39
C ARG A 22 -0.37 11.93 -2.55
N PRO A 23 -0.62 10.61 -2.49
CA PRO A 23 -1.70 10.08 -1.66
C PRO A 23 -1.39 10.32 -0.17
N GLU A 24 -2.44 10.38 0.66
CA GLU A 24 -2.28 10.41 2.12
C GLU A 24 -2.16 9.00 2.72
N LYS A 25 -2.53 7.97 1.93
CA LYS A 25 -2.50 6.56 2.34
C LYS A 25 -2.46 5.64 1.12
N VAL A 26 -1.69 4.58 1.23
CA VAL A 26 -1.54 3.51 0.25
C VAL A 26 -2.02 2.21 0.88
N VAL A 27 -3.10 1.65 0.33
CA VAL A 27 -3.71 0.42 0.82
C VAL A 27 -3.40 -0.71 -0.14
N LEU A 28 -2.72 -1.75 0.34
CA LEU A 28 -2.37 -2.93 -0.46
C LEU A 28 -3.29 -4.11 -0.12
N GLY A 29 -3.90 -4.70 -1.14
CA GLY A 29 -4.76 -5.89 -1.04
C GLY A 29 -4.35 -6.99 -2.01
N GLY A 30 -5.15 -8.07 -2.08
CA GLY A 30 -4.88 -9.24 -2.93
C GLY A 30 -4.11 -10.34 -2.20
N GLY A 31 -3.96 -11.51 -2.84
CA GLY A 31 -3.46 -12.73 -2.17
C GLY A 31 -1.99 -12.69 -1.74
N VAL A 32 -1.14 -11.91 -2.41
CA VAL A 32 0.29 -11.82 -2.10
C VAL A 32 0.55 -10.95 -0.85
N PRO A 33 -0.07 -9.76 -0.70
CA PRO A 33 0.06 -8.95 0.53
C PRO A 33 -0.54 -9.54 1.81
N HIS A 34 -1.18 -10.72 1.79
CA HIS A 34 -1.66 -11.39 3.00
C HIS A 34 -0.53 -11.89 3.93
N ARG A 35 0.72 -11.85 3.49
CA ARG A 35 1.87 -12.24 4.31
C ARG A 35 2.30 -11.07 5.19
N GLU A 36 2.09 -11.19 6.51
CA GLU A 36 2.42 -10.14 7.49
C GLU A 36 3.87 -9.66 7.41
N ILE A 37 4.82 -10.55 7.06
CA ILE A 37 6.24 -10.21 6.89
C ILE A 37 6.50 -9.21 5.75
N LEU A 38 5.58 -9.06 4.80
CA LEU A 38 5.81 -8.26 3.60
C LEU A 38 5.74 -6.76 3.89
N PHE A 39 4.85 -6.31 4.77
CA PHE A 39 4.67 -4.88 5.06
C PHE A 39 5.90 -4.22 5.67
N PRO A 40 6.56 -4.80 6.69
CA PRO A 40 7.83 -4.26 7.19
C PRO A 40 8.90 -4.15 6.10
N LEU A 41 9.01 -5.16 5.23
CA LEU A 41 10.00 -5.17 4.13
C LEU A 41 9.70 -4.09 3.08
N ILE A 42 8.42 -3.87 2.74
CA ILE A 42 8.01 -2.81 1.80
C ILE A 42 8.35 -1.44 2.40
N ARG A 43 8.02 -1.22 3.67
CA ARG A 43 8.28 0.06 4.37
C ARG A 43 9.78 0.34 4.47
N GLU A 44 10.58 -0.67 4.83
CA GLU A 44 12.05 -0.60 4.84
C GLU A 44 12.58 -0.18 3.45
N SER A 45 12.19 -0.91 2.40
CA SER A 45 12.68 -0.63 1.05
C SER A 45 12.17 0.71 0.51
N PHE A 46 10.95 1.11 0.82
CA PHE A 46 10.39 2.40 0.44
C PHE A 46 11.15 3.56 1.09
N ALA A 47 11.48 3.46 2.39
CA ALA A 47 12.27 4.47 3.09
C ALA A 47 13.67 4.63 2.48
N GLU A 48 14.35 3.51 2.22
CA GLU A 48 15.66 3.49 1.58
C GLU A 48 15.64 4.17 0.20
N GLN A 49 14.62 3.87 -0.62
CA GLN A 49 14.49 4.44 -1.96
C GLN A 49 14.03 5.90 -1.97
N MET A 50 13.18 6.31 -1.02
CA MET A 50 12.70 7.69 -0.88
C MET A 50 13.82 8.63 -0.42
N SER A 51 14.79 8.11 0.35
CA SER A 51 15.95 8.86 0.82
C SER A 51 15.60 10.23 1.43
N ASP A 52 14.52 10.26 2.22
CA ASP A 52 13.97 11.45 2.87
C ASP A 52 13.69 12.65 1.93
N TYR A 53 13.56 12.40 0.62
CA TYR A 53 13.35 13.45 -0.37
C TYR A 53 12.02 14.19 -0.17
N LEU A 54 10.98 13.45 0.22
CA LEU A 54 9.62 13.96 0.33
C LEU A 54 8.94 13.46 1.60
N ALA A 55 8.36 14.40 2.35
CA ALA A 55 7.61 14.06 3.55
C ALA A 55 6.33 13.29 3.20
N VAL A 56 6.12 12.18 3.92
CA VAL A 56 4.94 11.32 3.93
C VAL A 56 4.51 11.07 5.38
N PRO A 57 3.26 10.63 5.62
CA PRO A 57 2.85 10.17 6.95
C PRO A 57 3.73 9.02 7.48
N PRO A 58 3.68 8.71 8.78
CA PRO A 58 4.38 7.56 9.36
C PRO A 58 4.13 6.29 8.53
N LEU A 59 5.18 5.54 8.19
CA LEU A 59 5.07 4.44 7.22
C LEU A 59 4.09 3.32 7.64
N ASP A 60 3.91 3.15 8.96
CA ASP A 60 2.94 2.22 9.52
C ASP A 60 1.48 2.61 9.27
N ASP A 61 1.22 3.90 9.11
CA ASP A 61 -0.09 4.47 8.77
C ASP A 61 -0.23 4.79 7.28
N TYR A 62 0.89 4.94 6.59
CA TYR A 62 0.96 5.30 5.18
C TYR A 62 0.81 4.08 4.27
N ILE A 63 1.58 3.02 4.48
CA ILE A 63 1.55 1.80 3.66
C ILE A 63 0.91 0.69 4.49
N VAL A 64 -0.37 0.41 4.25
CA VAL A 64 -1.21 -0.43 5.12
C VAL A 64 -1.87 -1.60 4.38
N PRO A 65 -2.14 -2.72 5.08
CA PRO A 65 -2.97 -3.78 4.52
C PRO A 65 -4.42 -3.33 4.36
N VAL A 66 -5.11 -3.95 3.40
CA VAL A 66 -6.56 -3.81 3.28
C VAL A 66 -7.27 -4.32 4.53
N ALA A 67 -8.01 -3.45 5.22
CA ALA A 67 -8.69 -3.80 6.48
C ALA A 67 -9.87 -4.76 6.27
N ASN A 68 -10.53 -4.68 5.12
CA ASN A 68 -11.72 -5.47 4.80
C ASN A 68 -11.38 -6.81 4.13
N GLY A 69 -10.10 -7.21 4.13
CA GLY A 69 -9.62 -8.39 3.42
C GLY A 69 -10.05 -8.39 1.94
N ASP A 70 -10.42 -9.58 1.45
CA ASP A 70 -10.87 -9.78 0.07
C ASP A 70 -12.25 -9.16 -0.24
N ASN A 71 -12.97 -8.67 0.78
CA ASN A 71 -14.29 -8.09 0.61
C ASN A 71 -14.27 -6.59 0.25
N ALA A 72 -13.10 -5.95 0.19
CA ALA A 72 -13.02 -4.51 -0.09
C ALA A 72 -13.71 -4.13 -1.42
N GLY A 73 -13.57 -4.96 -2.47
CA GLY A 73 -14.21 -4.72 -3.75
C GLY A 73 -15.73 -4.80 -3.69
N ILE A 74 -16.28 -5.88 -3.11
CA ILE A 74 -17.74 -6.08 -3.04
C ILE A 74 -18.41 -5.05 -2.10
N LEU A 75 -17.74 -4.68 -1.00
CA LEU A 75 -18.21 -3.60 -0.12
C LEU A 75 -18.19 -2.25 -0.84
N GLY A 76 -17.19 -1.99 -1.69
CA GLY A 76 -17.14 -0.83 -2.57
C GLY A 76 -18.35 -0.75 -3.51
N CYS A 77 -18.77 -1.88 -4.10
CA CYS A 77 -19.97 -1.95 -4.94
C CYS A 77 -21.25 -1.58 -4.15
N PHE A 78 -21.43 -2.14 -2.95
CA PHE A 78 -22.58 -1.79 -2.11
C PHE A 78 -22.57 -0.32 -1.68
N TYR A 79 -21.38 0.23 -1.40
CA TYR A 79 -21.23 1.64 -1.07
C TYR A 79 -21.63 2.52 -2.25
N LEU A 80 -21.10 2.26 -3.45
CA LEU A 80 -21.46 3.00 -4.66
C LEU A 80 -22.97 2.94 -4.95
N ALA A 81 -23.60 1.77 -4.79
CA ALA A 81 -25.05 1.62 -4.96
C ALA A 81 -25.86 2.44 -3.95
N LYS A 82 -25.35 2.60 -2.71
CA LYS A 82 -25.97 3.45 -1.69
C LYS A 82 -25.88 4.94 -2.06
N THR A 83 -24.79 5.38 -2.68
CA THR A 83 -24.55 6.78 -3.06
C THR A 83 -25.33 7.23 -4.30
N LEU A 84 -25.90 6.28 -5.06
CA LEU A 84 -26.75 6.58 -6.22
C LEU A 84 -28.20 7.00 -5.85
N ARG A 85 -28.51 7.09 -4.56
CA ARG A 85 -29.80 7.58 -4.06
C ARG A 85 -29.75 9.07 -3.75
#